data_AF-A0A258L5K3-F1
#
_entry.id   AF-A0A258L5K3-F1
#
_cell.length_a   1.000
_cell.length_b   1.000
_cell.length_c   1.000
_cell.angle_alpha   90.00
_cell.angle_beta   90.00
_cell.angle_gamma   90.00
#
_symmetry.space_group_name_H-M   'P 1'
#
loop_
_entity.id
_entity.type
_entity.pdbx_description
1 polymer ?
#
loop_
_entity_poly.entity_id
_entity_poly.type
_entity_poly.pdbx_seq_one_letter_code
_entity_poly.pdbx_strand_id
1 'polypeptide(L)'
;GQNIGTPAILKGVKMLFEGFASGLVDQGVESGELANRRFLTSKYKDALWIQFGVILNFWAKDNSPGFEKTDEAIEKGINVTFDLFGKSPLDSLFDYGKFMMNNGGMKPDVKF
;
A
#
# COMPACT_ATOMS: atom_id res chain seq x y z
N GLY A 1 -6.64 5.60 -23.55
CA GLY A 1 -6.84 5.06 -22.19
C GLY A 1 -5.89 5.75 -21.25
N GLN A 2 -6.34 6.17 -20.07
CA GLN A 2 -5.40 6.74 -19.09
C GLN A 2 -4.42 5.65 -18.64
N ASN A 3 -3.12 5.95 -18.71
CA ASN A 3 -2.09 5.05 -18.21
C ASN A 3 -2.22 4.96 -16.68
N ILE A 4 -2.55 3.77 -16.18
CA ILE A 4 -2.51 3.46 -14.75
C ILE A 4 -1.04 3.25 -14.39
N GLY A 5 -0.32 4.35 -14.17
CA GLY A 5 1.12 4.34 -13.94
C GLY A 5 1.62 5.68 -13.46
N THR A 6 2.85 5.71 -12.95
CA THR A 6 3.47 6.94 -12.47
C THR A 6 3.65 7.94 -13.62
N PRO A 7 3.06 9.16 -13.52
CA PRO A 7 3.25 10.19 -14.53
C PRO A 7 4.74 10.47 -14.76
N ALA A 8 5.13 10.72 -16.01
CA ALA A 8 6.54 10.94 -16.36
C ALA A 8 7.19 12.05 -15.52
N ILE A 9 6.44 13.13 -15.27
CA ILE A 9 6.87 14.27 -14.45
C ILE A 9 7.17 13.88 -12.98
N LEU A 10 6.56 12.80 -12.47
CA LEU A 10 6.74 12.35 -11.10
C LEU A 10 7.76 11.22 -10.95
N LYS A 11 8.41 10.76 -12.04
CA LYS A 11 9.39 9.65 -11.95
C LYS A 11 10.54 9.93 -10.99
N GLY A 12 11.07 11.16 -10.98
CA GLY A 12 12.13 11.55 -10.06
C GLY A 12 11.67 11.57 -8.61
N VAL A 13 10.48 12.14 -8.36
CA VAL A 13 9.85 12.15 -7.03
C VAL A 13 9.62 10.73 -6.53
N LYS A 14 9.13 9.84 -7.39
CA LYS A 14 8.93 8.43 -7.05
C LYS A 14 10.21 7.77 -6.56
N MET A 15 11.33 7.96 -7.26
CA MET A 15 12.60 7.36 -6.87
C MET A 15 13.04 7.81 -5.48
N LEU A 16 12.93 9.10 -5.18
CA LEU A 16 13.27 9.65 -3.87
C LEU A 16 12.31 9.16 -2.79
N PHE A 17 11.01 9.18 -3.08
CA PHE A 17 9.97 8.73 -2.16
C PHE A 17 10.10 7.26 -1.82
N GLU A 18 10.30 6.38 -2.81
CA GLU A 18 10.46 4.95 -2.57
C GLU A 18 11.73 4.65 -1.78
N GLY A 19 12.82 5.39 -2.00
CA GLY A 19 14.03 5.28 -1.18
C GLY A 19 13.78 5.63 0.28
N PHE A 20 13.09 6.75 0.53
CA PHE A 20 12.67 7.17 1.87
C PHE A 20 11.71 6.16 2.52
N ALA A 21 10.66 5.76 1.80
CA ALA A 21 9.64 4.84 2.28
C ALA A 21 10.21 3.45 2.57
N SER A 22 11.17 2.97 1.78
CA SER A 22 11.90 1.73 2.09
C SER A 22 12.56 1.78 3.46
N GLY A 23 13.27 2.87 3.78
CA GLY A 23 13.89 3.03 5.10
C GLY A 23 12.89 3.03 6.25
N LEU A 24 11.72 3.66 6.08
CA LEU A 24 10.65 3.62 7.08
C LEU A 24 10.02 2.24 7.24
N VAL A 25 9.81 1.52 6.12
CA VAL A 25 9.26 0.15 6.16
C VAL A 25 10.21 -0.78 6.88
N ASP A 26 11.51 -0.69 6.61
CA ASP A 26 12.53 -1.51 7.28
C ASP A 26 12.51 -1.25 8.80
N GLN A 27 12.50 0.02 9.22
CA GLN A 27 12.38 0.39 10.65
C GLN A 27 11.09 -0.14 11.28
N GLY A 28 9.95 0.01 10.61
CA GLY A 28 8.66 -0.48 11.11
C GLY A 28 8.60 -2.01 11.21
N VAL A 29 9.29 -2.73 10.33
CA VAL A 29 9.41 -4.19 10.41
C VAL A 29 10.34 -4.61 11.55
N GLU A 30 11.47 -3.92 11.72
CA GLU A 30 12.43 -4.16 12.81
C GLU A 30 11.82 -3.89 14.19
N SER A 31 11.04 -2.82 14.33
CA SER A 31 10.32 -2.48 15.57
C SER A 31 9.13 -3.40 15.85
N GLY A 32 8.63 -4.09 14.83
CA GLY A 32 7.45 -4.95 14.90
C GLY A 32 6.11 -4.23 14.73
N GLU A 33 6.12 -2.92 14.45
CA GLU A 33 4.95 -2.11 14.10
C GLU A 33 4.31 -2.54 12.78
N LEU A 34 5.13 -2.97 11.81
CA LEU A 34 4.70 -3.50 10.52
C LEU A 34 4.92 -5.01 10.45
N ALA A 35 4.00 -5.72 9.79
CA ALA A 35 4.14 -7.16 9.60
C ALA A 35 5.26 -7.49 8.62
N ASN A 36 6.21 -8.34 9.02
CA ASN A 36 7.19 -8.94 8.13
C ASN A 36 6.55 -10.07 7.33
N ARG A 37 6.27 -9.82 6.05
CA ARG A 37 5.65 -10.78 5.13
C ARG A 37 6.65 -11.06 4.02
N ARG A 38 7.21 -12.27 4.01
CA ARG A 38 8.33 -12.76 3.17
C ARG A 38 8.25 -12.42 1.67
N PHE A 39 7.06 -12.09 1.15
CA PHE A 39 6.85 -11.68 -0.26
C PHE A 39 6.09 -10.34 -0.45
N LEU A 40 5.53 -9.76 0.61
CA LEU A 40 4.68 -8.56 0.52
C LEU A 40 5.36 -7.30 1.07
N THR A 41 6.30 -7.44 2.01
CA THR A 41 7.00 -6.29 2.61
C THR A 41 7.69 -5.42 1.57
N SER A 42 8.28 -6.01 0.52
CA SER A 42 8.89 -5.25 -0.59
C SER A 42 7.91 -4.43 -1.42
N LYS A 43 6.60 -4.69 -1.27
CA LYS A 43 5.49 -3.98 -1.92
C LYS A 43 4.87 -2.89 -1.07
N TYR A 44 5.23 -2.78 0.22
CA TYR A 44 4.71 -1.71 1.08
C TYR A 44 5.09 -0.32 0.56
N LYS A 45 6.32 -0.15 0.05
CA LYS A 45 6.74 1.11 -0.60
C LYS A 45 5.91 1.44 -1.85
N ASP A 46 5.53 0.43 -2.63
CA ASP A 46 4.71 0.61 -3.84
C ASP A 46 3.29 1.07 -3.43
N ALA A 47 2.73 0.49 -2.37
CA ALA A 47 1.44 0.89 -1.81
C ALA A 47 1.50 2.30 -1.20
N LEU A 48 2.56 2.66 -0.48
CA LEU A 48 2.80 4.01 0.01
C LEU A 48 2.89 5.03 -1.13
N TRP A 49 3.52 4.67 -2.25
CA TRP A 49 3.56 5.53 -3.44
C TRP A 49 2.17 5.77 -4.02
N ILE A 50 1.32 4.75 -4.07
CA ILE A 50 -0.07 4.88 -4.49
C ILE A 50 -0.82 5.82 -3.55
N GLN A 51 -0.69 5.62 -2.23
CA GLN A 51 -1.34 6.45 -1.22
C GLN A 51 -0.90 7.91 -1.31
N PHE A 52 0.40 8.16 -1.50
CA PHE A 52 0.93 9.50 -1.73
C PHE A 52 0.31 10.15 -2.97
N GLY A 53 0.20 9.42 -4.08
CA GLY A 53 -0.47 9.91 -5.30
C GLY A 53 -1.95 10.21 -5.09
N VAL A 54 -2.66 9.39 -4.32
CA VAL A 54 -4.07 9.63 -3.95
C VAL A 54 -4.21 10.94 -3.18
N ILE A 55 -3.38 11.15 -2.14
CA ILE A 55 -3.40 12.39 -1.34
C ILE A 55 -3.04 13.60 -2.19
N LEU A 56 -1.98 13.54 -3.01
CA LEU A 56 -1.61 14.66 -3.89
C LEU A 56 -2.73 15.04 -4.86
N ASN A 57 -3.39 14.04 -5.44
CA ASN A 57 -4.49 14.27 -6.37
C ASN A 57 -5.76 14.78 -5.67
N PHE A 58 -5.99 14.38 -4.43
CA PHE A 58 -7.07 14.92 -3.59
C PHE A 58 -6.79 16.38 -3.24
N TRP A 59 -5.61 16.66 -2.69
CA TRP A 59 -5.14 17.98 -2.32
C TRP A 59 -5.21 18.98 -3.47
N ALA A 60 -4.78 18.57 -4.67
CA ALA A 60 -4.82 19.42 -5.87
C ALA A 60 -6.25 19.86 -6.29
N LYS A 61 -7.30 19.25 -5.74
CA LYS A 61 -8.71 19.54 -6.05
C LYS A 61 -9.50 20.02 -4.83
N ASP A 62 -8.88 20.07 -3.67
CA ASP A 62 -9.52 20.48 -2.44
C ASP A 62 -9.61 22.01 -2.40
N ASN A 63 -10.85 22.50 -2.31
CA ASN A 63 -11.18 23.93 -2.24
C ASN A 63 -11.83 24.29 -0.90
N SER A 64 -11.77 23.39 0.09
CA SER A 64 -12.25 23.67 1.45
C SER A 64 -11.38 24.74 2.13
N PRO A 65 -11.92 25.51 3.09
CA PRO A 65 -11.15 26.52 3.81
C PRO A 65 -9.91 25.90 4.45
N GLY A 66 -8.73 26.38 4.07
CA GLY A 66 -7.47 25.88 4.62
C GLY A 66 -7.14 24.42 4.27
N PHE A 67 -7.81 23.80 3.30
CA PHE A 67 -7.63 22.40 2.90
C PHE A 67 -7.99 21.37 3.99
N GLU A 68 -8.95 21.69 4.86
CA GLU A 68 -9.41 20.80 5.94
C GLU A 68 -9.82 19.38 5.46
N LYS A 69 -10.31 19.25 4.22
CA LYS A 69 -10.65 17.93 3.67
C LYS A 69 -9.44 17.10 3.28
N THR A 70 -8.33 17.74 2.94
CA THR A 70 -7.05 17.05 2.72
C THR A 70 -6.54 16.49 4.04
N ASP A 71 -6.67 17.23 5.14
CA ASP A 71 -6.32 16.74 6.48
C ASP A 71 -7.15 15.51 6.85
N GLU A 72 -8.47 15.57 6.66
CA GLU A 72 -9.36 14.42 6.84
C GLU A 72 -8.97 13.22 5.95
N ALA A 73 -8.57 13.47 4.70
CA ALA A 73 -8.14 12.42 3.78
C ALA A 73 -6.82 11.76 4.20
N ILE A 74 -5.88 12.55 4.74
CA ILE A 74 -4.62 12.04 5.30
C ILE A 74 -4.93 11.16 6.53
N GLU A 75 -5.73 11.64 7.48
CA GLU A 75 -6.08 10.90 8.70
C GLU A 75 -6.78 9.57 8.37
N LYS A 76 -7.77 9.59 7.48
CA LYS A 76 -8.48 8.36 7.08
C LYS A 76 -7.55 7.42 6.30
N GLY A 77 -6.79 7.97 5.36
CA GLY A 77 -5.91 7.19 4.49
C GLY A 77 -4.76 6.52 5.23
N ILE A 78 -4.18 7.19 6.22
CA ILE A 78 -3.08 6.64 7.00
C ILE A 78 -3.56 5.50 7.91
N ASN A 79 -4.73 5.65 8.54
CA ASN A 79 -5.36 4.59 9.34
C ASN A 79 -5.58 3.32 8.50
N VAL A 80 -6.17 3.45 7.31
CA VAL A 80 -6.35 2.32 6.39
C VAL A 80 -5.02 1.67 5.99
N THR A 81 -3.99 2.47 5.73
CA THR A 81 -2.66 1.96 5.36
C THR A 81 -2.04 1.15 6.50
N PHE A 82 -2.10 1.65 7.74
CA PHE A 82 -1.59 0.95 8.91
C PHE A 82 -2.37 -0.33 9.22
N ASP A 83 -3.70 -0.30 9.10
CA ASP A 83 -4.52 -1.50 9.26
C ASP A 83 -4.07 -2.60 8.28
N LEU A 84 -3.81 -2.25 7.02
CA LEU A 84 -3.35 -3.21 6.00
C LEU A 84 -1.93 -3.73 6.29
N PHE A 85 -1.01 -2.86 6.73
CA PHE A 85 0.37 -3.27 7.00
C PHE A 85 0.55 -3.96 8.35
N GLY A 86 -0.41 -3.78 9.27
CA GLY A 86 -0.51 -4.48 10.54
C GLY A 86 -0.90 -5.96 10.37
N LYS A 87 -0.78 -6.71 11.47
CA LYS A 87 -0.84 -8.20 11.50
C LYS A 87 -2.23 -8.84 11.36
N SER A 88 -3.30 -8.07 11.13
CA SER A 88 -4.67 -8.58 11.31
C SER A 88 -5.48 -8.76 10.01
N PRO A 89 -5.62 -7.74 9.14
CA PRO A 89 -6.57 -7.80 8.03
C PRO A 89 -6.05 -8.59 6.81
N LEU A 90 -4.83 -8.30 6.35
CA LEU A 90 -4.28 -8.98 5.17
C LEU A 90 -3.92 -10.44 5.44
N ASP A 91 -3.48 -10.77 6.65
CA ASP A 91 -3.16 -12.15 7.02
C ASP A 91 -4.42 -13.03 7.01
N SER A 92 -5.54 -12.49 7.50
CA SER A 92 -6.85 -13.17 7.45
C SER A 92 -7.36 -13.38 6.02
N LEU A 93 -7.18 -12.39 5.13
CA LEU A 93 -7.52 -12.53 3.70
C LEU A 93 -6.63 -13.56 2.98
N PHE A 94 -5.34 -13.60 3.33
CA PHE A 94 -4.41 -14.57 2.77
C PHE A 94 -4.73 -15.99 3.24
N ASP A 95 -5.00 -16.18 4.52
CA ASP A 95 -5.40 -17.46 5.09
C ASP A 95 -6.72 -17.96 4.49
N TYR A 96 -7.69 -17.06 4.29
CA TYR A 96 -8.92 -17.36 3.57
C TYR A 96 -8.64 -17.75 2.09
N GLY A 97 -7.78 -17.01 1.39
CA GLY A 97 -7.38 -17.35 0.03
C GLY A 97 -6.72 -18.73 -0.06
N LYS A 98 -5.82 -19.05 0.87
CA LYS A 98 -5.17 -20.36 0.99
C LYS A 98 -6.20 -21.46 1.29
N PHE A 99 -7.14 -21.20 2.19
CA PHE A 99 -8.26 -22.11 2.47
C PHE A 99 -9.08 -22.39 1.20
N MET A 100 -9.42 -21.35 0.43
CA MET A 100 -10.17 -21.49 -0.83
C MET A 100 -9.40 -22.25 -1.90
N MET A 101 -8.08 -22.07 -2.03
CA MET A 101 -7.26 -22.88 -2.95
C MET A 101 -7.23 -24.35 -2.54
N ASN A 102 -7.10 -24.63 -1.24
CA ASN A 102 -6.98 -26.00 -0.74
C ASN A 102 -8.32 -26.75 -0.73
N ASN A 103 -9.45 -26.05 -0.53
CA ASN A 103 -10.77 -26.66 -0.31
C ASN A 103 -11.80 -26.33 -1.40
N GLY A 104 -11.54 -25.33 -2.25
CA GLY A 104 -12.47 -24.83 -3.27
C GLY A 104 -12.39 -25.51 -4.64
N GLY A 105 -11.62 -26.60 -4.78
CA GLY A 105 -11.60 -27.41 -6.00
C GLY A 105 -10.70 -26.92 -7.15
N MET A 106 -9.92 -25.84 -6.97
CA MET A 106 -8.88 -25.47 -7.94
C MET A 106 -7.61 -26.30 -7.71
N LYS A 107 -7.51 -27.45 -8.38
CA LYS A 107 -6.20 -28.12 -8.54
C LYS A 107 -5.38 -27.28 -9.53
N PRO A 108 -4.21 -26.74 -9.16
CA PRO A 108 -3.27 -26.30 -10.17
C PRO A 108 -2.72 -27.54 -10.87
N ASP A 109 -3.04 -27.73 -12.15
CA ASP A 109 -2.35 -28.69 -13.00
C ASP A 109 -0.95 -28.15 -13.30
N VAL A 110 -0.03 -28.34 -12.34
CA VAL A 110 1.39 -28.14 -12.56
C VAL A 110 1.99 -29.45 -13.03
N LYS A 111 2.13 -29.58 -14.35
CA LYS A 111 2.99 -30.59 -14.97
C LYS A 111 4.43 -30.07 -14.94
N PHE A 112 5.31 -30.86 -14.32
CA PHE A 112 6.77 -30.72 -14.46
C PHE A 112 7.20 -31.05 -15.88
#